data_AF-A0A524GWJ7-F1
#
_entry.id   AF-A0A524GWJ7-F1
#
_cell.length_a   1.000
_cell.length_b   1.000
_cell.length_c   1.000
_cell.angle_alpha   90.00
_cell.angle_beta   90.00
_cell.angle_gamma   90.00
#
_symmetry.space_group_name_H-M   'P 1'
#
loop_
_entity.id
_entity.type
_entity.pdbx_description
1 polymer ?
#
loop_
_entity_poly.entity_id
_entity_poly.type
_entity_poly.pdbx_seq_one_letter_code
_entity_poly.pdbx_strand_id
1 'polypeptide(L)'
;MTETFDAIIVGAGPGGSAAAYSLAKMGINVLMVERGKYPGAKNVMGGRMYTHALNRLIPDFWNEAPVERLVTTEKLTMQHEKASVTLDFSDGEFLAPPNSVTLLRTKFDQWFAKKAEEAGA
;
A
#
# COMPACT_ATOMS: atom_id res chain seq x y z
N MET A 1 18.99 -29.50 -5.07
CA MET A 1 19.59 -28.67 -4.01
C MET A 1 18.46 -27.95 -3.31
N THR A 2 18.46 -27.93 -1.98
CA THR A 2 17.54 -27.12 -1.17
C THR A 2 18.17 -25.76 -0.95
N GLU A 3 17.43 -24.69 -1.24
CA GLU A 3 17.82 -23.32 -0.88
C GLU A 3 17.37 -23.00 0.54
N THR A 4 18.13 -22.16 1.23
CA THR A 4 17.88 -21.75 2.62
C THR A 4 17.74 -20.23 2.68
N PHE A 5 16.67 -19.76 3.33
CA PHE A 5 16.38 -18.35 3.57
C PHE A 5 16.19 -18.14 5.08
N ASP A 6 16.51 -16.96 5.58
CA ASP A 6 16.29 -16.59 6.99
C ASP A 6 14.80 -16.35 7.27
N ALA A 7 14.07 -15.85 6.27
CA ALA A 7 12.63 -15.67 6.33
C ALA A 7 11.96 -15.96 4.99
N ILE A 8 10.78 -16.60 5.04
CA ILE A 8 9.93 -16.80 3.87
C ILE A 8 8.62 -16.05 4.11
N ILE A 9 8.33 -15.07 3.27
CA ILE A 9 7.10 -14.27 3.32
C ILE A 9 6.12 -14.83 2.28
N VAL A 10 4.96 -15.29 2.75
CA VAL A 10 3.90 -15.82 1.88
C VAL A 10 2.86 -14.75 1.62
N GLY A 11 2.89 -14.19 0.41
CA GLY A 11 1.99 -13.18 -0.12
C GLY A 11 2.69 -11.83 -0.36
N ALA A 12 2.59 -11.28 -1.58
CA ALA A 12 3.15 -9.99 -1.97
C ALA A 12 2.07 -8.88 -2.00
N GLY A 13 1.23 -8.84 -0.97
CA GLY A 13 0.38 -7.69 -0.67
C GLY A 13 1.11 -6.66 0.20
N PRO A 14 0.47 -5.56 0.61
CA PRO A 14 1.08 -4.49 1.39
C PRO A 14 1.81 -4.96 2.65
N GLY A 15 1.21 -5.89 3.41
CA GLY A 15 1.86 -6.43 4.61
C GLY A 15 3.11 -7.26 4.29
N GLY A 16 3.02 -8.12 3.27
CA GLY A 16 4.14 -8.97 2.87
C GLY A 16 5.28 -8.18 2.23
N SER A 17 4.97 -7.27 1.30
CA SER A 17 5.96 -6.37 0.72
C SER A 17 6.60 -5.46 1.77
N ALA A 18 5.84 -4.97 2.76
CA ALA A 18 6.40 -4.19 3.87
C ALA A 18 7.35 -5.02 4.75
N ALA A 19 6.98 -6.26 5.07
CA ALA A 19 7.83 -7.16 5.84
C ALA A 19 9.11 -7.52 5.08
N ALA A 20 8.99 -7.92 3.81
CA ALA A 20 10.11 -8.25 2.94
C ALA A 20 11.06 -7.05 2.78
N TYR A 21 10.52 -5.87 2.46
CA TYR A 21 11.31 -4.63 2.36
C TYR A 21 12.08 -4.32 3.65
N SER A 22 11.41 -4.43 4.81
CA SER A 22 12.02 -4.09 6.10
C SER A 22 13.14 -5.06 6.48
N LEU A 23 12.93 -6.37 6.27
CA LEU A 23 13.93 -7.40 6.56
C LEU A 23 15.11 -7.33 5.58
N ALA A 24 14.86 -7.16 4.29
CA ALA A 24 15.91 -7.04 3.29
C ALA A 24 16.77 -5.79 3.49
N LYS A 25 16.17 -4.65 3.89
CA LYS A 25 16.90 -3.44 4.31
C LYS A 25 17.87 -3.69 5.49
N MET A 26 17.62 -4.70 6.30
CA MET A 26 18.49 -5.12 7.40
C MET A 26 19.55 -6.17 6.99
N GLY A 27 19.60 -6.55 5.71
CA GLY A 27 20.52 -7.54 5.17
C GLY A 27 20.11 -9.00 5.44
N ILE A 28 18.85 -9.24 5.81
CA ILE A 28 18.30 -10.58 6.03
C ILE A 28 18.01 -11.23 4.67
N ASN A 29 18.36 -12.51 4.50
CA ASN A 29 18.07 -13.24 3.26
C ASN A 29 16.60 -13.68 3.25
N VAL A 30 15.78 -12.97 2.49
CA VAL A 30 14.33 -13.17 2.44
C VAL A 30 13.92 -13.81 1.12
N LEU A 31 12.95 -14.71 1.16
CA LEU A 31 12.19 -15.15 -0.01
C LEU A 31 10.76 -14.65 0.11
N MET A 32 10.27 -13.89 -0.85
CA MET A 32 8.84 -13.54 -0.94
C MET A 32 8.14 -14.30 -2.07
N VAL A 33 7.05 -14.99 -1.76
CA VAL A 33 6.27 -15.77 -2.74
C VAL A 33 4.85 -15.22 -2.88
N GLU A 34 4.34 -15.15 -4.11
CA GLU A 34 2.98 -14.71 -4.40
C GLU A 34 2.26 -15.72 -5.31
N ARG A 35 0.97 -15.95 -5.03
CA ARG A 35 0.11 -16.87 -5.79
C ARG A 35 -0.48 -16.23 -7.05
N GLY A 36 -0.54 -14.91 -7.11
CA GLY A 36 -0.92 -14.13 -8.27
C GLY A 36 0.13 -14.22 -9.37
N LYS A 37 -0.27 -13.93 -10.62
CA LYS A 37 0.69 -13.83 -11.74
C LYS A 37 1.73 -12.72 -11.51
N TYR A 38 1.36 -11.73 -10.70
CA TYR A 38 2.19 -10.62 -10.24
C TYR A 38 1.60 -10.09 -8.92
N PRO A 39 2.40 -9.40 -8.09
CA PRO A 39 1.92 -8.73 -6.87
C PRO A 39 0.74 -7.80 -7.16
N GLY A 40 -0.36 -7.95 -6.44
CA GLY A 40 -1.58 -7.16 -6.70
C GLY A 40 -2.61 -7.82 -7.62
N ALA A 41 -2.27 -8.87 -8.38
CA ALA A 41 -3.19 -9.52 -9.32
C ALA A 41 -4.46 -10.10 -8.65
N LYS A 42 -4.37 -10.44 -7.36
CA LYS A 42 -5.46 -11.04 -6.56
C LYS A 42 -5.95 -10.11 -5.45
N ASN A 43 -5.44 -8.89 -5.39
CA ASN A 43 -5.68 -7.98 -4.29
C ASN A 43 -6.83 -7.02 -4.62
N VAL A 44 -7.84 -7.01 -3.74
CA VAL A 44 -9.02 -6.15 -3.86
C VAL A 44 -9.05 -5.17 -2.71
N MET A 45 -9.46 -3.94 -2.99
CA MET A 45 -9.60 -2.86 -2.02
C MET A 45 -10.59 -1.83 -2.56
N GLY A 46 -11.29 -1.12 -1.67
CA GLY A 46 -12.22 -0.05 -2.03
C GLY A 46 -11.57 1.20 -2.65
N GLY A 47 -10.26 1.37 -2.48
CA GLY A 47 -9.44 2.34 -3.22
C GLY A 47 -8.58 3.24 -2.34
N ARG A 48 -8.88 3.37 -1.04
CA ARG A 48 -8.18 4.28 -0.12
C ARG A 48 -7.09 3.58 0.70
N MET A 49 -5.92 4.20 0.81
CA MET A 49 -4.82 3.82 1.70
C MET A 49 -4.38 5.01 2.55
N TYR A 50 -4.14 4.77 3.84
CA TYR A 50 -3.52 5.76 4.73
C TYR A 50 -2.01 5.77 4.57
N THR A 51 -1.41 6.96 4.50
CA THR A 51 0.01 7.13 4.18
C THR A 51 0.92 6.90 5.39
N HIS A 52 0.42 7.13 6.61
CA HIS A 52 1.20 7.20 7.84
C HIS A 52 2.19 6.04 8.03
N ALA A 53 1.72 4.80 7.89
CA ALA A 53 2.56 3.62 8.14
C ALA A 53 3.63 3.45 7.07
N LEU A 54 3.27 3.61 5.80
CA LEU A 54 4.22 3.43 4.70
C LEU A 54 5.22 4.57 4.63
N ASN A 55 4.82 5.81 4.97
CA ASN A 55 5.74 6.95 5.01
C ASN A 55 6.88 6.78 6.00
N ARG A 56 6.67 6.01 7.08
CA ARG A 56 7.73 5.65 8.03
C ARG A 56 8.74 4.65 7.46
N LEU A 57 8.32 3.82 6.51
CA LEU A 57 9.16 2.82 5.85
C LEU A 57 9.85 3.38 4.60
N ILE A 58 9.10 4.13 3.80
CA ILE A 58 9.53 4.77 2.57
C ILE A 58 9.08 6.23 2.65
N PRO A 59 9.95 7.15 3.10
CA PRO A 59 9.62 8.57 3.21
C PRO A 59 9.15 9.14 1.87
N ASP A 60 8.09 9.93 1.93
CA ASP A 60 7.47 10.65 0.81
C ASP A 60 7.11 9.76 -0.39
N PHE A 61 6.75 8.50 -0.12
CA PHE A 61 6.51 7.49 -1.17
C PHE A 61 5.50 7.91 -2.24
N TRP A 62 4.56 8.79 -1.92
CA TRP A 62 3.54 9.30 -2.85
C TRP A 62 4.12 10.09 -4.02
N ASN A 63 5.39 10.53 -3.95
CA ASN A 63 6.08 11.17 -5.06
C ASN A 63 6.56 10.17 -6.13
N GLU A 64 6.70 8.89 -5.78
CA GLU A 64 7.20 7.84 -6.68
C GLU A 64 6.18 6.74 -6.97
N ALA A 65 5.32 6.43 -6.00
CA ALA A 65 4.36 5.35 -6.08
C ALA A 65 3.21 5.69 -7.05
N PRO A 66 2.60 4.68 -7.70
CA PRO A 66 1.42 4.88 -8.55
C PRO A 66 0.17 5.14 -7.69
N VAL A 67 0.06 6.37 -7.19
CA VAL A 67 -1.13 6.90 -6.50
C VAL A 67 -2.06 7.54 -7.53
N GLU A 68 -3.38 7.48 -7.27
CA GLU A 68 -4.38 8.03 -8.18
C GLU A 68 -4.83 9.44 -7.73
N ARG A 69 -5.03 9.66 -6.42
CA ARG A 69 -5.47 10.97 -5.89
C ARG A 69 -5.14 11.15 -4.41
N LEU A 70 -4.75 12.35 -4.00
CA LEU A 70 -4.67 12.74 -2.59
C LEU A 70 -6.08 13.00 -2.03
N VAL A 71 -6.40 12.42 -0.87
CA VAL A 71 -7.73 12.54 -0.26
C VAL A 71 -7.73 13.67 0.76
N THR A 72 -8.39 14.77 0.42
CA THR A 72 -8.58 15.96 1.27
C THR A 72 -9.98 16.10 1.85
N THR A 73 -10.92 15.29 1.35
CA THR A 73 -12.34 15.37 1.70
C THR A 73 -12.89 13.97 1.94
N GLU A 74 -13.61 13.81 3.04
CA GLU A 74 -14.30 12.58 3.43
C GLU A 74 -15.78 12.86 3.64
N LYS A 75 -16.62 11.97 3.11
CA LYS A 75 -18.07 12.09 3.23
C LYS A 75 -18.63 10.81 3.83
N LEU A 76 -19.38 10.95 4.92
CA LEU A 76 -20.18 9.89 5.49
C LEU A 76 -21.65 10.17 5.17
N THR A 77 -22.25 9.33 4.32
CA THR A 77 -23.64 9.50 3.89
C THR A 77 -24.52 8.41 4.48
N MET A 78 -25.52 8.81 5.27
CA MET A 78 -26.63 7.97 5.70
C MET A 78 -27.74 8.06 4.66
N GLN A 79 -28.13 6.93 4.07
CA GLN A 79 -29.11 6.88 2.99
C GLN A 79 -30.46 6.31 3.46
N HIS A 80 -31.53 6.87 2.92
CA HIS A 80 -32.90 6.35 2.90
C HIS A 80 -33.36 6.25 1.44
N GLU A 81 -34.49 5.59 1.16
CA GLU A 81 -34.97 5.31 -0.20
C GLU A 81 -35.09 6.58 -1.08
N LYS A 82 -35.52 7.70 -0.48
CA LYS A 82 -35.75 8.98 -1.17
C LYS A 82 -35.03 10.17 -0.54
N ALA A 83 -34.19 9.94 0.46
CA ALA A 83 -33.52 11.01 1.21
C ALA A 83 -32.14 10.55 1.67
N SER A 84 -31.25 11.51 1.95
CA SER A 84 -29.96 11.21 2.57
C SER A 84 -29.50 12.36 3.45
N VAL A 85 -28.65 12.03 4.42
CA VAL A 85 -27.93 12.99 5.27
C VAL A 85 -26.45 12.72 5.11
N THR A 86 -25.67 13.75 4.78
CA THR A 86 -24.21 13.62 4.59
C THR A 86 -23.46 14.52 5.56
N LEU A 87 -22.52 13.93 6.30
CA LEU A 87 -21.48 14.65 7.01
C LEU A 87 -20.26 14.76 6.09
N ASP A 88 -19.81 16.00 5.87
CA ASP A 88 -18.64 16.31 5.03
C ASP A 88 -17.53 16.88 5.93
N PHE A 89 -16.35 16.30 5.83
CA PHE A 89 -15.13 16.81 6.44
C PHE A 89 -14.12 17.08 5.33
N SER A 90 -13.62 18.31 5.26
CA SER A 90 -12.61 18.72 4.28
C SER A 90 -11.49 19.47 4.97
N ASP A 91 -10.26 19.06 4.70
CA ASP A 91 -9.05 19.69 5.23
C ASP A 91 -8.01 19.84 4.11
N GLY A 92 -7.64 21.09 3.82
CA GLY A 92 -6.64 21.42 2.81
C GLY A 92 -5.21 21.11 3.25
N GLU A 93 -4.95 21.00 4.55
CA GLU A 93 -3.63 20.64 5.08
C GLU A 93 -3.25 19.20 4.71
N PHE A 94 -4.22 18.35 4.38
CA PHE A 94 -4.01 16.98 3.87
C PHE A 94 -3.44 16.91 2.45
N LEU A 95 -3.01 18.03 1.86
CA LEU A 95 -2.22 18.01 0.63
C LEU A 95 -0.73 17.76 0.91
N ALA A 96 -0.21 18.22 2.04
CA ALA A 96 1.23 18.19 2.33
C ALA A 96 1.54 18.18 3.84
N PRO A 97 1.88 17.03 4.45
CA PRO A 97 1.89 15.69 3.85
C PRO A 97 0.47 15.12 3.71
N PRO A 98 0.20 14.30 2.67
CA PRO A 98 -1.10 13.68 2.52
C PRO A 98 -1.39 12.67 3.63
N ASN A 99 -2.59 12.73 4.21
CA ASN A 99 -3.04 11.77 5.23
C ASN A 99 -3.47 10.42 4.62
N SER A 100 -4.08 10.46 3.43
CA SER A 100 -4.47 9.26 2.68
C SER A 100 -4.53 9.52 1.19
N VAL A 101 -4.40 8.46 0.40
CA VAL A 101 -4.45 8.49 -1.06
C VAL A 101 -5.42 7.45 -1.57
N THR A 102 -6.00 7.68 -2.75
CA THR A 102 -6.62 6.61 -3.53
C THR A 102 -5.58 5.97 -4.44
N LEU A 103 -5.69 4.67 -4.67
CA LEU A 103 -4.80 3.92 -5.56
C LEU A 103 -5.46 2.64 -6.10
N LEU A 104 -4.85 2.07 -7.14
CA LEU A 104 -5.20 0.76 -7.68
C LEU A 104 -4.18 -0.30 -7.25
N ARG A 105 -4.64 -1.35 -6.56
CA ARG A 105 -3.77 -2.42 -6.00
C ARG A 105 -2.90 -3.08 -7.05
N THR A 106 -3.42 -3.31 -8.25
CA THR A 106 -2.70 -3.91 -9.37
C THR A 106 -1.41 -3.16 -9.70
N LYS A 107 -1.42 -1.82 -9.69
CA LYS A 107 -0.23 -1.01 -9.98
C LYS A 107 0.64 -0.85 -8.74
N PHE A 108 0.01 -0.54 -7.61
CA PHE A 108 0.70 -0.20 -6.37
C PHE A 108 1.44 -1.38 -5.75
N ASP A 109 0.82 -2.57 -5.70
CA ASP A 109 1.46 -3.73 -5.07
C ASP A 109 2.65 -4.23 -5.90
N GLN A 110 2.61 -4.08 -7.24
CA GLN A 110 3.79 -4.32 -8.10
C GLN A 110 4.92 -3.35 -7.77
N TRP A 111 4.60 -2.05 -7.66
CA TRP A 111 5.58 -1.04 -7.26
C TRP A 111 6.18 -1.35 -5.88
N PHE A 112 5.35 -1.72 -4.90
CA PHE A 112 5.83 -1.95 -3.54
C PHE A 112 6.63 -3.25 -3.42
N ALA A 113 6.20 -4.32 -4.09
CA ALA A 113 6.99 -5.55 -4.18
C ALA A 113 8.34 -5.30 -4.87
N LYS A 114 8.37 -4.47 -5.92
CA LYS A 114 9.62 -4.06 -6.56
C LYS A 114 10.55 -3.29 -5.60
N LYS A 115 10.02 -2.44 -4.73
CA LYS A 115 10.84 -1.81 -3.68
C LYS A 115 11.47 -2.84 -2.74
N ALA A 116 10.76 -3.93 -2.41
CA ALA A 116 11.31 -5.03 -1.62
C ALA A 116 12.42 -5.78 -2.38
N GLU A 117 12.21 -6.08 -3.66
CA GLU A 117 13.22 -6.68 -4.55
C GLU A 117 14.48 -5.79 -4.64
N GLU A 118 14.31 -4.48 -4.87
CA GLU A 118 15.39 -3.49 -4.89
C GLU A 118 16.14 -3.39 -3.54
N ALA A 119 15.49 -3.77 -2.43
CA ALA A 119 16.11 -3.83 -1.11
C ALA A 119 16.85 -5.15 -0.84
N GLY A 120 16.71 -6.16 -1.70
CA GLY A 120 17.38 -7.45 -1.60
C GLY A 120 16.51 -8.62 -1.12
N ALA A 121 15.17 -8.48 -1.17
CA ALA A 121 14.22 -9.57 -0.91
C ALA A 121 13.92 -10.42 -2.16
#